data_AF-A0A2E2QNE6-F1
#
_entry.id   AF-A0A2E2QNE6-F1
#
_cell.length_a   1.000
_cell.length_b   1.000
_cell.length_c   1.000
_cell.angle_alpha   90.00
_cell.angle_beta   90.00
_cell.angle_gamma   90.00
#
_symmetry.space_group_name_H-M   'P 1'
#
loop_
_entity.id
_entity.type
_entity.pdbx_description
1 polymer ?
#
loop_
_entity_poly.entity_id
_entity_poly.type
_entity_poly.pdbx_seq_one_letter_code
_entity_poly.pdbx_strand_id
1 'polypeptide(L)' 'MHGMGAGGWIFGPLMMILMIALIVGVVILVLRWMGIADGSGNRRDRAVDILNERFARGEIDPEEFENRKRALDK' A
#
# COMPACT_ATOMS: atom_id res chain seq x y z
N MET A 1 -14.88 -29.15 -40.93
CA MET A 1 -15.60 -28.43 -39.86
C MET A 1 -14.62 -28.25 -38.72
N HIS A 2 -13.95 -27.10 -38.65
CA HIS A 2 -12.82 -26.92 -37.72
C HIS A 2 -13.34 -26.79 -36.28
N GLY A 3 -12.92 -27.72 -35.43
CA GLY A 3 -13.24 -27.74 -34.02
C GLY A 3 -12.58 -26.58 -33.29
N MET A 4 -13.38 -25.59 -32.89
CA MET A 4 -13.05 -24.72 -31.76
C MET A 4 -13.64 -25.34 -30.50
N GLY A 5 -13.02 -26.45 -30.08
CA GLY A 5 -13.35 -27.10 -28.82
C GLY A 5 -13.01 -26.17 -27.65
N ALA A 6 -13.95 -26.07 -26.70
CA ALA A 6 -13.88 -25.66 -25.28
C ALA A 6 -12.84 -24.62 -24.78
N GLY A 7 -11.62 -24.56 -25.30
CA GLY A 7 -10.58 -23.61 -24.94
C GLY A 7 -10.96 -22.16 -25.19
N GLY A 8 -11.67 -21.84 -26.29
CA GLY A 8 -12.08 -20.46 -26.59
C GLY A 8 -13.08 -19.86 -25.59
N TRP A 9 -13.92 -20.69 -24.98
CA TRP A 9 -14.92 -20.26 -23.98
C TRP A 9 -14.29 -19.88 -22.63
N ILE A 10 -13.16 -20.48 -22.29
CA ILE A 10 -12.44 -20.21 -21.03
C ILE A 10 -11.33 -19.17 -21.25
N PHE A 11 -10.62 -19.23 -22.37
CA PHE A 11 -9.55 -18.27 -22.69
C PHE A 11 -10.05 -16.84 -22.87
N GLY A 12 -11.23 -16.64 -23.45
CA GLY A 12 -11.77 -15.29 -23.69
C GLY A 12 -11.94 -14.48 -22.39
N PRO A 13 -12.75 -14.95 -21.42
CA PRO A 13 -12.93 -14.27 -20.14
C PRO A 13 -11.64 -14.15 -19.31
N LEU A 14 -10.78 -15.17 -19.32
CA LEU A 14 -9.49 -15.13 -18.62
C LEU A 14 -8.59 -14.01 -19.12
N MET A 15 -8.46 -13.85 -20.44
CA MET A 15 -7.65 -12.78 -21.02
C MET A 15 -8.21 -11.40 -20.69
N MET A 16 -9.54 -11.24 -20.62
CA MET A 16 -10.17 -10.00 -20.20
C MET A 16 -9.84 -9.64 -18.75
N ILE A 17 -9.96 -10.60 -17.83
CA ILE A 17 -9.63 -10.41 -16.40
C ILE A 17 -8.14 -10.08 -16.23
N LEU A 18 -7.25 -10.78 -16.94
CA LEU A 18 -5.83 -10.48 -16.96
C LEU A 18 -5.56 -9.04 -17.38
N MET A 19 -6.24 -8.57 -18.42
CA MET A 19 -6.08 -7.21 -18.93
C MET A 19 -6.57 -6.16 -17.91
N ILE A 20 -7.69 -6.43 -17.22
CA ILE A 20 -8.19 -5.58 -16.13
C ILE A 20 -7.20 -5.56 -14.96
N ALA A 21 -6.72 -6.73 -14.53
CA ALA A 21 -5.74 -6.86 -13.46
C ALA A 21 -4.45 -6.12 -13.78
N LEU A 22 -4.01 -6.14 -15.05
CA LEU A 22 -2.84 -5.39 -15.52
C LEU A 22 -3.06 -3.88 -15.43
N ILE A 23 -4.21 -3.36 -15.88
CA ILE A 23 -4.56 -1.94 -15.72
C ILE A 23 -4.58 -1.54 -14.26
N VAL A 24 -5.28 -2.30 -13.41
CA VAL A 24 -5.39 -2.03 -11.98
C VAL A 24 -4.00 -2.06 -11.33
N GLY A 25 -3.15 -3.03 -11.69
CA GLY A 25 -1.77 -3.13 -11.22
C GLY A 25 -0.94 -1.90 -11.57
N VAL A 26 -1.04 -1.39 -12.81
CA VAL A 26 -0.35 -0.17 -13.25
C VAL A 26 -0.85 1.05 -12.48
N VAL A 27 -2.17 1.20 -12.31
CA VAL A 27 -2.76 2.29 -11.53
C VAL A 27 -2.27 2.26 -10.09
N ILE A 28 -2.27 1.10 -9.44
CA ILE A 28 -1.76 0.94 -8.07
C ILE A 28 -0.27 1.29 -8.00
N LEU A 29 0.53 0.85 -8.97
CA LEU A 29 1.97 1.15 -9.02
C LEU A 29 2.23 2.66 -9.15
N VAL A 30 1.49 3.35 -10.01
CA VAL A 30 1.57 4.80 -10.18
C VAL A 30 1.16 5.52 -8.90
N LEU A 31 0.02 5.14 -8.30
CA LEU A 31 -0.44 5.72 -7.03
C LEU A 31 0.55 5.47 -5.89
N ARG A 32 1.24 4.32 -5.87
CA ARG A 32 2.31 4.01 -4.91
C ARG A 32 3.55 4.87 -5.13
N TRP A 33 3.97 5.08 -6.37
CA TRP A 33 5.08 5.98 -6.68
C TRP A 33 4.79 7.45 -6.38
N MET A 34 3.53 7.87 -6.49
CA MET A 34 3.10 9.23 -6.15
C MET A 34 2.89 9.43 -4.64
N GLY A 35 3.16 8.42 -3.80
CA GLY A 35 2.93 8.48 -2.35
C GLY A 35 1.46 8.55 -1.92
N ILE A 36 0.52 8.38 -2.88
CA ILE A 36 -0.93 8.45 -2.65
C ILE A 36 -1.44 7.12 -2.06
N ALA A 37 -0.80 6.00 -2.42
CA ALA A 37 -1.18 4.67 -1.94
C ALA A 37 -0.46 4.24 -0.64
N ASP A 38 0.34 5.10 0.01
CA ASP A 38 0.96 4.79 1.31
C ASP A 38 -0.02 4.83 2.50
N GLY A 39 -1.31 5.00 2.23
CA GLY A 39 -2.37 5.03 3.24
C GLY A 39 -2.58 3.71 4.02
N SER A 40 -2.06 2.57 3.54
CA SER A 40 -2.23 1.26 4.19
C SER A 40 -0.93 0.63 4.71
N GLY A 41 0.22 1.24 4.42
CA GLY A 41 1.53 0.62 4.62
C GLY A 41 2.10 0.81 6.01
N ASN A 42 1.82 1.91 6.72
CA ASN A 42 2.59 2.13 7.94
C ASN A 42 1.88 2.90 9.05
N ARG A 43 1.00 2.19 9.78
CA ARG A 43 0.51 2.66 11.09
C ARG A 43 1.67 3.00 12.05
N ARG A 44 2.83 2.33 11.92
CA ARG A 44 4.04 2.69 12.68
C ARG A 44 4.64 4.01 12.19
N ASP A 45 4.84 4.23 10.89
CA ASP A 45 5.34 5.55 10.43
C ASP A 45 4.39 6.67 10.82
N ARG A 46 3.08 6.48 10.65
CA ARG A 46 2.11 7.52 11.05
C ARG A 46 2.18 7.80 12.56
N ALA A 47 2.39 6.77 13.40
CA ALA A 47 2.58 6.96 14.84
C ALA A 47 3.90 7.68 15.17
N VAL A 48 4.98 7.35 14.46
CA VAL A 48 6.30 7.99 14.59
C VAL A 48 6.26 9.45 14.12
N ASP A 49 5.58 9.75 13.01
CA ASP A 49 5.41 11.10 12.47
C ASP A 49 4.64 12.00 13.43
N ILE A 50 3.55 11.50 14.01
CA ILE A 50 2.79 12.21 15.04
C ILE A 50 3.64 12.45 16.29
N LEU A 51 4.51 11.50 16.65
CA LEU A 51 5.42 11.63 17.80
C LEU A 51 6.46 12.72 17.55
N ASN A 52 7.06 12.74 16.36
CA ASN A 52 8.04 13.74 15.93
C ASN A 52 7.44 15.14 15.89
N GLU A 53 6.21 15.29 15.38
CA GLU A 53 5.52 16.57 15.31
C GLU A 53 5.27 17.15 16.71
N ARG A 54 4.86 16.33 17.68
CA ARG A 54 4.62 16.76 19.06
C ARG A 54 5.91 17.09 19.82
N PHE A 55 6.99 16.34 19.56
CA PHE A 55 8.31 16.66 20.08
C PHE A 55 8.83 18.00 19.53
N ALA A 56 8.66 18.26 18.22
CA ALA A 56 9.03 19.54 17.61
C ALA A 56 8.21 20.72 18.14
N ARG A 57 6.95 20.48 18.52
CA ARG A 57 6.10 21.47 19.22
C ARG A 57 6.47 21.66 20.69
N GLY A 58 7.35 20.82 21.25
CA GLY A 58 7.73 20.86 22.66
C GLY A 58 6.66 20.34 23.61
N GLU A 59 5.64 19.63 23.11
CA GLU A 59 4.56 19.05 23.92
C GLU A 59 4.99 17.76 24.64
N ILE A 60 6.12 17.17 24.22
CA ILE A 60 6.65 15.90 24.75
C ILE A 60 8.13 16.10 25.09
N ASP A 61 8.54 15.61 26.26
CA ASP A 61 9.93 15.63 26.71
C ASP A 61 10.78 14.59 25.94
N PRO A 62 12.07 14.86 25.66
CA PRO A 62 12.97 13.89 25.03
C PRO A 62 12.99 12.51 25.70
N GLU A 63 12.80 12.43 27.02
CA GLU A 63 12.79 11.16 27.74
C GLU A 63 11.52 10.33 27.43
N GLU A 64 10.39 11.00 27.28
CA GLU A 64 9.12 10.37 26.91
C GLU A 64 9.08 9.97 25.43
N PHE A 65 9.72 10.76 24.56
CA PHE A 65 9.88 10.45 23.14
C PHE A 65 10.65 9.13 22.93
N GLU A 66 11.79 8.96 23.59
CA GLU A 66 12.60 7.75 23.47
C GLU A 66 11.84 6.49 23.95
N ASN A 67 11.10 6.60 25.05
CA ASN A 67 10.30 5.49 25.58
C ASN A 67 9.19 5.08 24.61
N ARG A 68 8.47 6.04 24.01
CA ARG A 68 7.40 5.76 23.04
C ARG A 68 7.94 5.24 21.70
N LYS A 69 9.08 5.76 21.25
CA LYS A 69 9.77 5.27 20.05
C LYS A 69 10.19 3.80 20.20
N ARG A 70 10.77 3.42 21.34
CA ARG A 70 11.12 2.01 21.64
C ARG A 70 9.91 1.10 21.76
N ALA A 71 8.78 1.61 22.25
CA ALA A 71 7.53 0.85 22.33
C ALA A 71 6.91 0.59 20.94
N LEU A 72 7.13 1.49 19.97
CA LEU A 72 6.64 1.36 18.60
C LEU A 72 7.52 0.44 17.72
N ASP A 73 8.80 0.27 18.07
CA ASP A 73 9.78 -0.54 17.33
C ASP A 73 9.72 -2.05 17.66
N LYS A 74 9.03 -2.43 18.75
CA LYS A 74 8.64 -3.82 19.05
C LYS A 74 7.38 -4.21 18.28
#